data_AF-A0A9D8H968-F1
#
_entry.id   AF-A0A9D8H968-F1
#
_cell.length_a   1.000
_cell.length_b   1.000
_cell.length_c   1.000
_cell.angle_alpha   90.00
_cell.angle_beta   90.00
_cell.angle_gamma   90.00
#
_symmetry.space_group_name_H-M   'P 1'
#
loop_
_entity.id
_entity.type
_entity.pdbx_description
1 polymer ?
#
loop_
_entity_poly.entity_id
_entity_poly.type
_entity_poly.pdbx_seq_one_letter_code
_entity_poly.pdbx_strand_id
1 'polypeptide(L)'
;MNVGILAGGFGTRFADRVRLDGDLTVDLATGTVEHHNGVAPDWTVHLVDTGLHTGTGGRVRRLAERLAPDGTFLLTWGDGLSDVDLDALVAFHRAHGRRCTMTAVRPPARFGRLSLDGDRVTRFEEKPADGEGWVNGAFFVVEPEVADYVDDDTTMFEQEPLRRLAEDGELMAYRHDGFWQCMDTAHDHAVLERLWAAGAPWGGGTR
;
A
#
# COMPACT_ATOMS: atom_id res chain seq x y z
N MET A 1 10.37 -10.19 8.17
CA MET A 1 10.38 -9.04 7.24
C MET A 1 9.45 -8.00 7.84
N ASN A 2 9.87 -6.73 7.93
CA ASN A 2 9.04 -5.68 8.50
C ASN A 2 8.10 -5.12 7.44
N VAL A 3 6.89 -4.70 7.84
CA VAL A 3 5.90 -4.07 6.96
C VAL A 3 5.61 -2.67 7.50
N GLY A 4 5.89 -1.65 6.70
CA GLY A 4 5.47 -0.28 6.93
C GLY A 4 4.16 -0.01 6.21
N ILE A 5 3.11 0.36 6.94
CA ILE A 5 1.87 0.86 6.35
C ILE A 5 1.81 2.35 6.63
N LEU A 6 1.84 3.19 5.58
CA LEU A 6 1.62 4.62 5.75
C LEU A 6 0.13 4.90 5.72
N ALA A 7 -0.38 5.39 6.84
CA ALA A 7 -1.75 5.88 6.96
C ALA A 7 -1.73 7.30 7.51
N GLY A 8 -2.05 8.29 6.65
CA GLY A 8 -2.21 9.68 7.07
C GLY A 8 -3.55 9.87 7.78
N GLY A 9 -3.57 10.38 9.01
CA GLY A 9 -4.82 10.79 9.68
C GLY A 9 -5.73 9.65 10.18
N PHE A 10 -5.24 8.42 10.27
CA PHE A 10 -6.01 7.22 10.65
C PHE A 10 -5.60 6.61 12.01
N GLY A 11 -5.10 7.42 12.94
CA GLY A 11 -4.66 6.94 14.26
C GLY A 11 -5.76 6.23 15.09
N THR A 12 -7.04 6.39 14.74
CA THR A 12 -8.16 5.86 15.51
C THR A 12 -8.81 4.59 14.96
N ARG A 13 -8.57 4.18 13.70
CA ARG A 13 -9.31 3.01 13.11
C ARG A 13 -8.48 1.75 12.91
N PHE A 14 -7.15 1.81 12.83
CA PHE A 14 -6.33 0.60 12.68
C PHE A 14 -6.26 -0.23 13.98
N ALA A 15 -6.43 0.44 15.12
CA ALA A 15 -6.58 -0.22 16.41
C ALA A 15 -7.79 -1.18 16.44
N ASP A 16 -8.78 -1.02 15.57
CA ASP A 16 -9.99 -1.84 15.59
C ASP A 16 -9.72 -3.27 15.06
N ARG A 17 -8.92 -3.49 14.01
CA ARG A 17 -8.83 -4.82 13.36
C ARG A 17 -7.88 -5.80 14.06
N VAL A 18 -6.78 -5.32 14.67
CA VAL A 18 -5.86 -6.19 15.44
C VAL A 18 -6.35 -6.41 16.88
N ARG A 19 -7.37 -5.64 17.33
CA ARG A 19 -7.84 -5.66 18.72
C ARG A 19 -9.28 -6.17 18.92
N LEU A 20 -10.08 -6.40 17.88
CA LEU A 20 -11.53 -6.69 18.03
C LEU A 20 -11.95 -8.17 17.88
N ASP A 21 -11.03 -9.13 17.84
CA ASP A 21 -11.45 -10.51 18.13
C ASP A 21 -11.38 -10.71 19.65
N GLY A 22 -12.50 -10.42 20.32
CA GLY A 22 -12.62 -10.47 21.78
C GLY A 22 -13.03 -9.14 22.44
N ASP A 23 -13.27 -9.20 23.75
CA ASP A 23 -13.61 -8.05 24.57
C ASP A 23 -12.33 -7.39 25.12
N LEU A 24 -12.34 -6.08 25.35
CA LEU A 24 -11.18 -5.34 25.87
C LEU A 24 -11.54 -4.52 27.11
N THR A 25 -10.58 -4.38 28.02
CA THR A 25 -10.60 -3.34 29.04
C THR A 25 -9.42 -2.40 28.82
N VAL A 26 -9.70 -1.11 28.69
CA VAL A 26 -8.68 -0.06 28.50
C VAL A 26 -8.73 0.89 29.69
N ASP A 27 -7.67 0.89 30.49
CA ASP A 27 -7.45 1.88 31.53
C ASP A 27 -6.70 3.08 30.95
N LEU A 28 -7.38 4.21 30.81
CA LEU A 28 -6.79 5.43 30.25
C LEU A 28 -5.85 6.17 31.21
N ALA A 29 -5.93 5.90 32.51
CA ALA A 29 -5.04 6.52 33.50
C ALA A 29 -3.67 5.82 33.53
N THR A 30 -3.66 4.50 33.38
CA THR A 30 -2.42 3.70 33.38
C THR A 30 -1.92 3.35 31.97
N GLY A 31 -2.78 3.45 30.96
CA GLY A 31 -2.51 3.00 29.58
C GLY A 31 -2.58 1.49 29.41
N THR A 32 -3.06 0.75 30.40
CA THR A 32 -3.15 -0.71 30.37
C THR A 32 -4.28 -1.17 29.47
N VAL A 33 -4.00 -2.16 28.62
CA VAL A 33 -5.00 -2.80 27.76
C VAL A 33 -5.03 -4.28 28.10
N GLU A 34 -6.16 -4.74 28.61
CA GLU A 34 -6.42 -6.15 28.89
C GLU A 34 -7.32 -6.73 27.80
N HIS A 35 -6.92 -7.88 27.27
CA HIS A 35 -7.71 -8.65 26.31
C HIS A 35 -8.46 -9.77 27.03
N HIS A 36 -9.75 -9.87 26.75
CA HIS A 36 -10.65 -10.88 27.28
C HIS A 36 -11.21 -11.71 26.12
N ASN A 37 -10.81 -12.99 26.07
CA ASN A 37 -11.14 -13.92 24.98
C ASN A 37 -10.55 -13.51 23.61
N GLY A 38 -10.30 -14.48 22.72
CA GLY A 38 -9.75 -14.23 21.38
C GLY A 38 -8.38 -14.86 21.11
N VAL A 39 -8.03 -15.00 19.83
CA VAL A 39 -6.71 -15.46 19.37
C VAL A 39 -5.87 -14.24 19.01
N ALA A 40 -4.82 -13.97 19.79
CA ALA A 40 -3.88 -12.92 19.44
C ALA A 40 -2.90 -13.45 18.37
N PRO A 41 -2.79 -12.80 17.20
CA PRO A 41 -1.73 -13.13 16.26
C PRO A 41 -0.36 -12.85 16.88
N ASP A 42 0.65 -13.66 16.55
CA ASP A 42 2.04 -13.48 16.98
C ASP A 42 2.74 -12.35 16.22
N TRP A 43 2.15 -11.16 16.28
CA TRP A 43 2.59 -9.96 15.57
C TRP A 43 3.05 -8.90 16.56
N THR A 44 4.19 -8.28 16.27
CA THR A 44 4.58 -7.02 16.91
C THR A 44 4.13 -5.87 16.02
N VAL A 45 3.23 -5.03 16.54
CA VAL A 45 2.73 -3.84 15.83
C VAL A 45 3.28 -2.58 16.48
N HIS A 46 4.04 -1.79 15.72
CA HIS A 46 4.53 -0.49 16.16
C HIS A 46 3.63 0.62 15.61
N LEU A 47 2.95 1.34 16.50
CA LEU A 47 2.25 2.58 16.17
C LEU A 47 3.20 3.75 16.39
N VAL A 48 3.71 4.32 15.30
CA VAL A 48 4.72 5.37 15.35
C VAL A 48 4.12 6.67 14.84
N ASP A 49 4.11 7.69 15.70
CA ASP A 49 3.80 9.05 15.26
C ASP A 49 4.95 9.57 14.40
N THR A 50 4.66 9.73 13.11
CA THR A 50 5.61 10.23 12.12
C THR A 50 5.42 11.71 11.82
N GLY A 51 4.59 12.43 12.58
CA GLY A 51 4.36 13.87 12.47
C GLY A 51 3.14 14.22 11.61
N LEU A 52 2.34 15.21 12.04
CA LEU A 52 1.12 15.62 11.34
C LEU A 52 1.40 16.15 9.92
N HIS A 53 2.46 16.94 9.77
CA HIS A 53 2.79 17.63 8.51
C HIS A 53 3.86 16.93 7.67
N THR A 54 4.25 15.72 8.05
CA THR A 54 5.28 14.96 7.34
C THR A 54 4.69 14.32 6.08
N GLY A 55 5.35 14.54 4.93
CA GLY A 55 5.04 13.91 3.65
C GLY A 55 5.38 12.42 3.65
N THR A 56 4.90 11.67 2.66
CA THR A 56 5.07 10.21 2.59
C THR A 56 6.55 9.81 2.60
N GLY A 57 7.42 10.53 1.90
CA GLY A 57 8.86 10.28 1.87
C GLY A 57 9.51 10.48 3.23
N GLY A 58 9.18 11.59 3.90
CA GLY A 58 9.65 11.85 5.28
C GLY A 58 9.25 10.74 6.25
N ARG A 59 8.03 10.21 6.12
CA ARG A 59 7.56 9.06 6.93
C ARG A 59 8.35 7.79 6.62
N VAL A 60 8.62 7.49 5.34
CA VAL A 60 9.46 6.35 4.93
C VAL A 60 10.84 6.47 5.56
N ARG A 61 11.52 7.62 5.45
CA ARG A 61 12.86 7.84 6.02
C ARG A 61 12.88 7.55 7.52
N ARG A 62 11.96 8.13 8.28
CA ARG A 62 11.85 7.93 9.74
C ARG A 62 11.57 6.48 10.13
N LEU A 63 10.79 5.75 9.32
CA LEU A 63 10.45 4.36 9.59
C LEU A 63 11.54 3.39 9.16
N ALA A 64 12.27 3.67 8.07
CA ALA A 64 13.37 2.84 7.58
C ALA A 64 14.46 2.70 8.65
N GLU A 65 14.89 3.82 9.24
CA GLU A 65 15.87 3.86 10.33
C GLU A 65 15.45 3.02 11.55
N ARG A 66 14.15 2.95 11.83
CA ARG A 66 13.61 2.28 13.02
C ARG A 66 13.28 0.80 12.81
N LEU A 67 12.65 0.48 11.68
CA LEU A 67 12.05 -0.83 11.46
C LEU A 67 13.04 -1.80 10.82
N ALA A 68 13.93 -1.33 9.95
CA ALA A 68 14.85 -2.21 9.25
C ALA A 68 16.17 -1.49 8.96
N PRO A 69 16.94 -1.11 9.98
CA PRO A 69 18.18 -0.35 9.79
C PRO A 69 19.19 -1.05 8.87
N ASP A 70 19.16 -2.38 8.83
CA ASP A 70 20.10 -3.21 8.05
C ASP A 70 19.42 -4.16 7.06
N GLY A 71 18.18 -3.90 6.62
CA GLY A 71 17.56 -4.85 5.70
C GLY A 71 16.30 -4.42 4.95
N THR A 72 15.97 -5.24 3.95
CA THR A 72 14.78 -5.10 3.11
C THR A 72 13.49 -5.14 3.93
N PHE A 73 12.57 -4.21 3.63
CA PHE A 73 11.23 -4.17 4.23
C PHE A 73 10.14 -3.97 3.17
N LEU A 74 8.92 -4.37 3.53
CA LEU A 74 7.73 -4.13 2.73
C LEU A 74 7.16 -2.76 3.11
N LEU A 75 6.69 -2.01 2.13
CA LEU A 75 6.04 -0.71 2.32
C LEU A 75 4.75 -0.69 1.50
N THR A 76 3.67 -0.16 2.05
CA THR A 76 2.43 0.08 1.29
C THR A 76 1.63 1.25 1.85
N TRP A 77 0.65 1.71 1.07
CA TRP A 77 -0.36 2.67 1.50
C TRP A 77 -1.51 1.96 2.21
N GLY A 78 -2.05 2.59 3.25
CA GLY A 78 -3.08 2.00 4.10
C GLY A 78 -4.49 1.92 3.50
N ASP A 79 -4.68 2.39 2.28
CA ASP A 79 -5.96 2.52 1.58
C ASP A 79 -6.09 1.61 0.35
N GLY A 80 -5.06 0.82 0.02
CA GLY A 80 -5.07 -0.14 -1.09
C GLY A 80 -5.31 -1.58 -0.65
N LEU A 81 -6.20 -2.29 -1.35
CA LEU A 81 -6.42 -3.73 -1.17
C LEU A 81 -6.10 -4.48 -2.47
N SER A 82 -5.42 -5.62 -2.35
CA SER A 82 -4.97 -6.42 -3.49
C SER A 82 -4.80 -7.89 -3.11
N ASP A 83 -4.85 -8.75 -4.13
CA ASP A 83 -4.45 -10.17 -4.06
C ASP A 83 -3.02 -10.40 -4.56
N VAL A 84 -2.18 -9.36 -4.55
CA VAL A 84 -0.76 -9.46 -4.90
C VAL A 84 -0.04 -10.49 -4.04
N ASP A 85 0.70 -11.38 -4.69
CA ASP A 85 1.55 -12.36 -4.03
C ASP A 85 2.80 -11.66 -3.47
N LEU A 86 2.79 -11.45 -2.15
CA LEU A 86 3.89 -10.78 -1.46
C LEU A 86 5.19 -11.60 -1.48
N ASP A 87 5.11 -12.93 -1.46
CA ASP A 87 6.30 -13.79 -1.51
C ASP A 87 6.96 -13.72 -2.89
N ALA A 88 6.15 -13.74 -3.96
CA ALA A 88 6.64 -13.55 -5.33
C ALA A 88 7.21 -12.14 -5.54
N LEU A 89 6.57 -11.11 -4.98
CA LEU A 89 7.06 -9.73 -5.02
C LEU A 89 8.44 -9.60 -4.35
N VAL A 90 8.62 -10.20 -3.16
CA VAL A 90 9.90 -10.21 -2.43
C VAL A 90 10.96 -11.02 -3.18
N ALA A 91 10.59 -12.16 -3.75
CA ALA A 91 11.51 -12.96 -4.55
C ALA A 91 11.98 -12.20 -5.79
N PHE A 92 11.07 -11.50 -6.47
CA PHE A 92 11.39 -10.63 -7.61
C PHE A 92 12.37 -9.52 -7.21
N HIS A 93 12.12 -8.85 -6.08
CA HIS A 93 13.00 -7.80 -5.56
C HIS A 93 14.43 -8.29 -5.35
N ARG A 94 14.56 -9.41 -4.63
CA ARG A 94 15.87 -10.03 -4.33
C ARG A 94 16.59 -10.49 -5.59
N ALA A 95 15.86 -10.91 -6.63
CA ALA A 95 16.46 -11.41 -7.86
C ALA A 95 17.17 -10.31 -8.67
N HIS A 96 16.66 -9.07 -8.65
CA HIS A 96 17.27 -7.97 -9.39
C HIS A 96 18.22 -7.10 -8.54
N GLY A 97 18.08 -7.11 -7.21
CA GLY A 97 18.99 -6.43 -6.27
C GLY A 97 19.04 -4.91 -6.45
N ARG A 98 17.88 -4.28 -6.69
CA ARG A 98 17.72 -2.82 -6.83
C ARG A 98 17.06 -2.27 -5.59
N ARG A 99 17.27 -1.00 -5.27
CA ARG A 99 16.82 -0.39 -4.01
C ARG A 99 15.30 -0.39 -3.82
N CYS A 100 14.51 -0.34 -4.89
CA CYS A 100 13.06 -0.28 -4.79
C CYS A 100 12.37 -1.14 -5.85
N THR A 101 11.43 -1.96 -5.41
CA THR A 101 10.43 -2.60 -6.28
C THR A 101 9.07 -2.01 -5.96
N MET A 102 8.32 -1.62 -6.98
CA MET A 102 6.95 -1.17 -6.89
C MET A 102 6.03 -2.13 -7.64
N THR A 103 4.91 -2.48 -7.04
CA THR A 103 3.85 -3.20 -7.76
C THR A 103 3.17 -2.25 -8.74
N ALA A 104 3.17 -2.63 -10.01
CA ALA A 104 2.44 -1.95 -11.08
C ALA A 104 1.12 -2.67 -11.33
N VAL A 105 0.02 -1.91 -11.35
CA VAL A 105 -1.35 -2.44 -11.49
C VAL A 105 -2.08 -1.72 -12.63
N ARG A 106 -3.22 -2.26 -13.04
CA ARG A 106 -4.13 -1.63 -14.02
C ARG A 106 -5.47 -1.33 -13.36
N PRO A 107 -5.77 -0.07 -13.03
CA PRO A 107 -7.06 0.27 -12.46
C PRO A 107 -8.15 0.06 -13.52
N PRO A 108 -9.38 -0.27 -13.10
CA PRO A 108 -10.50 -0.37 -14.02
C PRO A 108 -10.72 0.98 -14.71
N ALA A 109 -10.93 0.95 -16.02
CA ALA A 109 -11.14 2.17 -16.78
C ALA A 109 -12.40 2.89 -16.30
N ARG A 110 -12.26 4.18 -15.98
CA ARG A 110 -13.36 4.99 -15.47
C ARG A 110 -14.28 5.46 -16.58
N PHE A 111 -13.71 5.65 -17.76
CA PHE A 111 -14.36 6.22 -18.93
C PHE A 111 -14.19 5.35 -20.17
N GLY A 112 -15.08 5.53 -21.14
CA GLY A 112 -14.92 4.93 -22.47
C GLY A 112 -13.70 5.48 -23.19
N ARG A 113 -12.93 4.60 -23.84
CA ARG A 113 -11.77 4.96 -24.64
C ARG A 113 -12.18 5.21 -26.08
N LEU A 114 -11.75 6.36 -26.62
CA LEU A 114 -11.96 6.74 -28.01
C LEU A 114 -10.67 6.59 -28.81
N SER A 115 -10.77 6.08 -30.03
CA SER A 115 -9.76 6.29 -31.07
C SER A 115 -10.33 7.25 -32.12
N LEU A 116 -9.57 8.27 -32.48
CA LEU A 116 -10.00 9.34 -33.39
C LEU A 116 -9.13 9.37 -34.65
N ASP A 117 -9.76 9.69 -35.79
CA ASP A 117 -9.12 10.09 -37.04
C ASP A 117 -9.69 11.46 -37.44
N GLY A 118 -8.93 12.53 -37.14
CA GLY A 118 -9.48 13.90 -37.09
C GLY A 118 -10.62 13.99 -36.07
N ASP A 119 -11.78 14.47 -36.52
CA ASP A 119 -13.01 14.56 -35.70
C ASP A 119 -13.85 13.27 -35.72
N ARG A 120 -13.47 12.26 -36.52
CA ARG A 120 -14.22 11.00 -36.64
C ARG A 120 -13.79 10.01 -35.57
N VAL A 121 -14.75 9.51 -34.79
CA VAL A 121 -14.55 8.34 -33.91
C VAL A 121 -14.40 7.08 -34.76
N THR A 122 -13.23 6.45 -34.71
CA THR A 122 -12.94 5.18 -35.42
C THR A 122 -13.16 3.96 -34.54
N ARG A 123 -13.06 4.11 -33.21
CA ARG A 123 -13.34 3.06 -32.22
C ARG A 123 -13.85 3.68 -30.92
N PHE A 124 -14.85 3.05 -30.32
CA PHE A 124 -15.37 3.35 -28.99
C PHE A 124 -15.35 2.05 -28.17
N GLU A 125 -14.73 2.09 -26.99
CA GLU A 125 -14.72 0.97 -26.05
C GLU A 125 -15.13 1.47 -24.67
N GLU A 126 -16.31 1.09 -24.21
CA GLU A 126 -16.79 1.44 -22.87
C GLU A 126 -16.01 0.63 -21.83
N LYS A 127 -15.32 1.33 -20.92
CA LYS A 127 -14.58 0.75 -19.79
C LYS A 127 -13.70 -0.44 -20.21
N PRO A 128 -12.69 -0.19 -21.06
CA PRO A 128 -11.83 -1.23 -21.60
C PRO A 128 -11.23 -2.12 -20.51
N ALA A 129 -11.18 -3.42 -20.79
CA ALA A 129 -10.70 -4.43 -19.85
C ALA A 129 -9.19 -4.32 -19.56
N ASP A 130 -8.42 -3.67 -20.44
CA ASP A 130 -6.98 -3.42 -20.25
C ASP A 130 -6.69 -2.16 -19.41
N GLY A 131 -7.73 -1.46 -18.94
CA GLY A 131 -7.62 -0.33 -18.01
C GLY A 131 -6.98 0.94 -18.59
N GLU A 132 -6.51 1.83 -17.72
CA GLU A 132 -5.88 3.12 -18.09
C GLU A 132 -4.35 3.04 -18.25
N GLY A 133 -3.80 1.81 -18.38
CA GLY A 133 -2.36 1.56 -18.41
C GLY A 133 -1.80 1.15 -17.05
N TRP A 134 -0.47 0.96 -16.97
CA TRP A 134 0.20 0.60 -15.71
C TRP A 134 0.36 1.83 -14.82
N VAL A 135 -0.09 1.71 -13.57
CA VAL A 135 0.03 2.76 -12.54
C VAL A 135 0.70 2.20 -11.28
N ASN A 136 1.10 3.09 -10.37
CA ASN A 136 1.61 2.73 -9.05
C ASN A 136 0.52 2.05 -8.20
N GLY A 137 0.71 0.77 -7.89
CA GLY A 137 -0.16 -0.02 -7.02
C GLY A 137 0.24 -0.03 -5.55
N ALA A 138 1.26 0.74 -5.16
CA ALA A 138 1.74 1.00 -3.80
C ALA A 138 2.37 -0.16 -3.02
N PHE A 139 2.21 -1.43 -3.41
CA PHE A 139 2.91 -2.52 -2.72
C PHE A 139 4.38 -2.50 -3.12
N PHE A 140 5.24 -2.05 -2.22
CA PHE A 140 6.68 -1.92 -2.42
C PHE A 140 7.49 -2.94 -1.62
N VAL A 141 8.64 -3.31 -2.17
CA VAL A 141 9.77 -3.90 -1.42
C VAL A 141 10.93 -2.93 -1.55
N VAL A 142 11.48 -2.50 -0.42
CA VAL A 142 12.45 -1.40 -0.36
C VAL A 142 13.63 -1.75 0.51
N GLU A 143 14.80 -1.29 0.08
CA GLU A 143 16.03 -1.29 0.88
C GLU A 143 16.15 0.05 1.65
N PRO A 144 16.81 0.08 2.82
CA PRO A 144 16.90 1.28 3.65
C PRO A 144 17.50 2.50 2.92
N GLU A 145 18.38 2.28 1.94
CA GLU A 145 19.04 3.30 1.12
C GLU A 145 18.06 4.14 0.29
N VAL A 146 16.78 3.75 0.16
CA VAL A 146 15.76 4.65 -0.41
C VAL A 146 15.61 5.93 0.40
N ALA A 147 16.01 5.95 1.67
CA ALA A 147 16.05 7.13 2.53
C ALA A 147 16.99 8.21 1.99
N ASP A 148 18.05 7.86 1.26
CA ASP A 148 18.98 8.80 0.64
C ASP A 148 18.32 9.65 -0.44
N TYR A 149 17.18 9.18 -0.97
CA TYR A 149 16.34 9.90 -1.93
C TYR A 149 15.29 10.78 -1.27
N VAL A 150 15.33 10.97 0.05
CA VAL A 150 14.36 11.79 0.79
C VAL A 150 15.09 12.99 1.41
N ASP A 151 14.88 14.16 0.81
CA ASP A 151 15.60 15.39 1.20
C ASP A 151 15.19 15.85 2.61
N ASP A 152 13.89 15.91 2.87
CA ASP A 152 13.34 16.38 4.15
C ASP A 152 11.98 15.76 4.50
N ASP A 153 11.44 16.16 5.65
CA ASP A 153 10.17 15.63 6.16
C ASP A 153 8.96 16.05 5.33
N THR A 154 9.06 17.05 4.46
CA THR A 154 7.98 17.50 3.57
C THR A 154 7.96 16.74 2.24
N THR A 155 9.00 15.97 1.97
CA THR A 155 9.17 15.21 0.73
C THR A 155 8.05 14.17 0.57
N MET A 156 7.44 14.15 -0.62
CA MET A 156 6.46 13.13 -1.03
C MET A 156 7.17 12.01 -1.77
N PHE A 157 7.02 10.77 -1.30
CA PHE A 157 7.74 9.60 -1.83
C PHE A 157 7.46 9.38 -3.32
N GLU A 158 6.20 9.59 -3.73
CA GLU A 158 5.69 9.36 -5.07
C GLU A 158 6.13 10.41 -6.10
N GLN A 159 6.79 11.48 -5.64
CA GLN A 159 7.28 12.56 -6.49
C GLN A 159 8.78 12.37 -6.75
N GLU A 160 9.60 13.23 -6.15
CA GLU A 160 11.03 13.28 -6.39
C GLU A 160 11.77 11.97 -6.07
N PRO A 161 11.47 11.25 -4.96
CA PRO A 161 12.20 10.02 -4.63
C PRO A 161 12.00 8.91 -5.66
N LEU A 162 10.75 8.55 -6.01
CA LEU A 162 10.49 7.54 -7.04
C LEU A 162 11.00 7.96 -8.42
N ARG A 163 10.94 9.26 -8.77
CA ARG A 163 11.50 9.76 -10.02
C ARG A 163 13.01 9.55 -10.09
N ARG A 164 13.75 9.97 -9.05
CA ARG A 164 15.21 9.82 -8.97
C ARG A 164 15.64 8.35 -8.96
N LEU A 165 14.93 7.50 -8.19
CA LEU A 165 15.16 6.05 -8.22
C LEU A 165 15.00 5.46 -9.62
N ALA A 166 13.99 5.91 -10.38
CA ALA A 166 13.79 5.47 -11.76
C ALA A 166 14.90 5.97 -12.69
N GLU A 167 15.30 7.24 -12.57
CA GLU A 167 16.39 7.85 -13.35
C GLU A 167 17.74 7.15 -13.10
N ASP A 168 17.99 6.73 -11.86
CA ASP A 168 19.19 6.00 -11.45
C ASP A 168 19.16 4.49 -11.81
N GLY A 169 18.02 3.98 -12.30
CA GLY A 169 17.84 2.56 -12.61
C GLY A 169 17.66 1.66 -11.38
N GLU A 170 17.27 2.25 -10.26
CA GLU A 170 17.07 1.61 -8.95
C GLU A 170 15.59 1.32 -8.62
N LEU A 171 14.66 1.70 -9.49
CA LEU A 171 13.23 1.38 -9.39
C LEU A 171 12.80 0.29 -10.39
N MET A 172 12.25 -0.81 -9.87
CA MET A 172 11.74 -1.93 -10.65
C MET A 172 10.23 -2.09 -10.52
N ALA A 173 9.56 -2.47 -11.60
CA ALA A 173 8.10 -2.69 -11.61
C ALA A 173 7.75 -4.18 -11.59
N TYR A 174 7.09 -4.63 -10.53
CA TYR A 174 6.46 -5.96 -10.47
C TYR A 174 5.03 -5.86 -11.01
N ARG A 175 4.75 -6.51 -12.13
CA ARG A 175 3.44 -6.40 -12.79
C ARG A 175 2.42 -7.32 -12.13
N HIS A 176 1.33 -6.75 -11.66
CA HIS A 176 0.20 -7.46 -11.07
C HIS A 176 -1.05 -7.22 -11.91
N ASP A 177 -1.52 -8.29 -12.57
CA ASP A 177 -2.74 -8.28 -13.37
C ASP A 177 -3.99 -8.74 -12.58
N GLY A 178 -3.81 -9.09 -11.29
CA GLY A 178 -4.89 -9.53 -10.40
C GLY A 178 -5.73 -8.38 -9.83
N PHE A 179 -6.49 -8.67 -8.78
CA PHE A 179 -7.30 -7.66 -8.11
C PHE A 179 -6.43 -6.59 -7.43
N TRP A 180 -6.78 -5.33 -7.67
CA TRP A 180 -6.28 -4.19 -6.92
C TRP A 180 -7.34 -3.09 -6.92
N GLN A 181 -7.56 -2.46 -5.77
CA GLN A 181 -8.50 -1.36 -5.62
C GLN A 181 -8.07 -0.47 -4.45
N CYS A 182 -7.99 0.85 -4.68
CA CYS A 182 -7.84 1.85 -3.62
C CYS A 182 -9.21 2.23 -3.01
N MET A 183 -9.18 2.83 -1.82
CA MET A 183 -10.34 3.32 -1.10
C MET A 183 -10.29 4.84 -0.88
N ASP A 184 -10.35 5.61 -1.96
CA ASP A 184 -10.27 7.07 -1.91
C ASP A 184 -11.64 7.74 -1.68
N THR A 185 -12.71 7.09 -2.13
CA THR A 185 -14.06 7.65 -2.12
C THR A 185 -15.07 6.77 -1.38
N ALA A 186 -16.20 7.36 -1.00
CA ALA A 186 -17.34 6.60 -0.45
C ALA A 186 -17.86 5.53 -1.44
N HIS A 187 -17.69 5.75 -2.74
CA HIS A 187 -18.01 4.76 -3.75
C HIS A 187 -17.09 3.54 -3.66
N ASP A 188 -15.78 3.78 -3.54
CA ASP A 188 -14.78 2.71 -3.43
C ASP A 188 -15.01 1.88 -2.16
N HIS A 189 -15.28 2.55 -1.03
CA HIS A 189 -15.66 1.87 0.20
C HIS A 189 -16.89 0.96 0.00
N ALA A 190 -17.95 1.46 -0.66
CA ALA A 190 -19.13 0.66 -0.94
C ALA A 190 -18.86 -0.51 -1.91
N VAL A 191 -17.92 -0.37 -2.85
CA VAL A 191 -17.47 -1.47 -3.72
C VAL A 191 -16.74 -2.52 -2.90
N LEU A 192 -15.79 -2.13 -2.06
CA LEU A 192 -14.98 -3.03 -1.24
C LEU A 192 -15.85 -3.78 -0.21
N GLU A 193 -16.81 -3.12 0.43
CA GLU A 193 -17.78 -3.76 1.34
C GLU A 193 -18.62 -4.84 0.64
N ARG A 194 -19.07 -4.58 -0.58
CA ARG A 194 -19.81 -5.58 -1.38
C ARG A 194 -18.93 -6.79 -1.72
N LEU A 195 -17.68 -6.55 -2.09
CA LEU A 195 -16.72 -7.63 -2.38
C LEU A 195 -16.41 -8.43 -1.12
N TRP A 196 -16.27 -7.77 0.03
CA TRP A 196 -16.09 -8.41 1.33
C TRP A 196 -17.25 -9.37 1.65
N ALA A 197 -18.49 -8.89 1.55
CA ALA A 197 -19.69 -9.71 1.78
C ALA A 197 -19.81 -10.91 0.80
N ALA A 198 -19.20 -10.82 -0.38
CA ALA A 198 -19.23 -11.85 -1.41
C ALA A 198 -18.04 -12.83 -1.38
N GLY A 199 -17.12 -12.70 -0.41
CA GLY A 199 -15.87 -13.46 -0.37
C GLY A 199 -14.75 -12.75 -1.12
N ALA A 200 -14.21 -11.71 -0.50
CA ALA A 200 -13.23 -10.83 -1.12
C ALA A 200 -11.97 -11.55 -1.62
N PRO A 201 -11.42 -11.15 -2.78
CA PRO A 201 -10.22 -11.77 -3.36
C PRO A 201 -8.96 -11.54 -2.50
N TRP A 202 -8.87 -10.42 -1.78
CA TRP A 202 -7.77 -10.15 -0.83
C TRP A 202 -7.97 -10.82 0.54
N GLY A 203 -9.15 -11.38 0.79
CA GLY A 203 -9.55 -11.88 2.11
C GLY A 203 -8.92 -13.21 2.51
N GLY A 204 -8.05 -13.79 1.67
CA GLY A 204 -7.32 -15.02 1.97
C GLY A 204 -8.24 -16.11 2.50
N GLY A 205 -9.26 -16.48 1.71
CA GLY A 205 -10.26 -17.52 1.99
C GLY A 205 -10.31 -18.08 3.42
N THR A 206 -11.00 -17.41 4.34
CA THR A 206 -11.50 -18.08 5.54
C THR A 206 -12.76 -18.88 5.16
N ARG A 207 -12.60 -20.18 4.97
CA ARG A 207 -13.64 -21.15 5.35
C ARG A 207 -13.41 -21.59 6.77
#